data_AF-U2L5E5-F1
#
_entry.id   AF-U2L5E5-F1
#
_cell.length_a   1.000
_cell.length_b   1.000
_cell.length_c   1.000
_cell.angle_alpha   90.00
_cell.angle_beta   90.00
_cell.angle_gamma   90.00
#
_symmetry.space_group_name_H-M   'P 1'
#
loop_
_entity.id
_entity.type
_entity.pdbx_description
1 polymer ?
#
loop_
_entity_poly.entity_id
_entity_poly.type
_entity_poly.pdbx_seq_one_letter_code
_entity_poly.pdbx_strand_id
1 'polypeptide(L)'
;MVMKKLMIAMLLLVCSVYLGFAKVPNNKLNEQLLRYDYSQVLMRNDLLGYIGNGQRLYMHFDTIYKDKVNPHWYHVEGKSKVKQNLCSFTGRIDLHSFAPNEQLDPNVKRYKLKA
;
A
#
# COMPACT_ATOMS: atom_id res chain seq x y z
N MET A 1 -2.92 -50.77 14.64
CA MET A 1 -1.65 -50.00 14.51
C MET A 1 -1.43 -49.45 13.09
N VAL A 2 -1.73 -50.22 12.03
CA VAL A 2 -1.57 -49.81 10.62
C VAL A 2 -2.50 -48.66 10.21
N MET A 3 -3.77 -48.68 10.61
CA MET A 3 -4.77 -47.66 10.26
C MET A 3 -4.44 -46.27 10.80
N LYS A 4 -3.86 -46.20 12.01
CA LYS A 4 -3.42 -44.94 12.64
C LYS A 4 -2.25 -44.30 11.88
N LYS A 5 -1.31 -45.12 11.38
CA LYS A 5 -0.18 -44.66 10.55
C LYS A 5 -0.64 -44.13 9.19
N LEU A 6 -1.62 -44.80 8.57
CA LEU A 6 -2.24 -44.35 7.31
C LEU A 6 -2.97 -43.01 7.46
N MET A 7 -3.75 -42.84 8.54
CA MET A 7 -4.42 -41.56 8.80
C MET A 7 -3.45 -40.42 9.06
N ILE A 8 -2.36 -40.67 9.80
CA ILE A 8 -1.30 -39.67 10.03
C ILE A 8 -0.60 -39.32 8.72
N ALA A 9 -0.30 -40.30 7.86
CA ALA A 9 0.32 -40.05 6.56
C ALA A 9 -0.58 -39.20 5.64
N MET A 10 -1.88 -39.48 5.61
CA MET A 10 -2.86 -38.70 4.84
C MET A 10 -2.98 -37.26 5.35
N LEU A 11 -2.98 -37.04 6.67
CA LEU A 11 -3.04 -35.70 7.27
C LEU A 11 -1.78 -34.88 6.92
N LEU A 12 -0.60 -35.50 6.98
CA LEU A 12 0.67 -34.85 6.62
C LEU A 12 0.72 -34.48 5.13
N LEU A 13 0.21 -35.36 4.26
CA LEU A 13 0.18 -35.11 2.81
C LEU A 13 -0.76 -33.94 2.48
N VAL A 14 -1.93 -33.89 3.13
CA VAL A 14 -2.86 -32.77 3.02
C VAL A 14 -2.24 -31.46 3.54
N CYS A 15 -1.56 -31.47 4.69
CA CYS A 15 -0.85 -30.29 5.21
C CYS A 15 0.26 -29.79 4.26
N SER A 16 0.99 -30.70 3.60
CA SER A 16 2.05 -30.32 2.66
C SER A 16 1.54 -29.59 1.41
N VAL A 17 0.34 -29.95 0.93
CA VAL A 17 -0.31 -29.28 -0.20
C VAL A 17 -0.76 -27.86 0.20
N TYR A 18 -1.31 -27.68 1.40
CA TYR A 18 -1.72 -26.34 1.87
C TYR A 18 -0.55 -25.39 2.15
N LEU A 19 0.61 -25.91 2.58
CA LEU A 19 1.82 -25.10 2.79
C LEU A 19 2.48 -24.65 1.48
N GLY A 20 2.29 -25.38 0.37
CA GLY A 20 2.87 -25.06 -0.94
C GLY A 20 2.24 -23.86 -1.67
N PHE A 21 1.08 -23.38 -1.23
CA PHE A 21 0.37 -22.26 -1.85
C PHE A 21 0.52 -20.91 -1.10
N ALA A 22 1.35 -20.85 -0.07
CA ALA A 22 1.65 -19.56 0.55
C ALA A 22 2.50 -18.71 -0.42
N LYS A 23 1.92 -17.63 -0.98
CA LYS A 23 2.64 -16.62 -1.78
C LYS A 23 3.73 -16.01 -0.90
N VAL A 24 4.96 -16.48 -1.05
CA VAL A 24 6.11 -15.96 -0.30
C VAL A 24 6.34 -14.50 -0.72
N PRO A 25 6.33 -13.53 0.20
CA PRO A 25 6.60 -12.15 -0.15
C PRO A 25 8.03 -12.03 -0.70
N ASN A 26 8.16 -11.45 -1.89
CA ASN A 26 9.44 -11.21 -2.54
C ASN A 26 10.15 -10.03 -1.86
N ASN A 27 10.78 -10.29 -0.72
CA ASN A 27 11.53 -9.33 0.09
C ASN A 27 12.57 -8.54 -0.72
N LYS A 28 13.25 -9.19 -1.68
CA LYS A 28 14.26 -8.57 -2.54
C LYS A 28 13.70 -7.47 -3.44
N LEU A 29 12.48 -7.64 -3.96
CA LEU A 29 11.81 -6.61 -4.75
C LEU A 29 11.44 -5.40 -3.91
N ASN A 30 10.91 -5.62 -2.70
CA ASN A 30 10.55 -4.52 -1.78
C ASN A 30 11.78 -3.67 -1.43
N GLU A 31 12.91 -4.31 -1.12
CA GLU A 31 14.17 -3.61 -0.84
C GLU A 31 14.68 -2.78 -2.03
N GLN A 32 14.47 -3.25 -3.26
CA GLN A 32 14.81 -2.48 -4.47
C GLN A 32 13.90 -1.27 -4.65
N LEU A 33 12.59 -1.45 -4.45
CA LEU A 33 11.60 -0.39 -4.59
C LEU A 33 11.78 0.71 -3.53
N LEU A 34 12.12 0.32 -2.29
CA LEU A 34 12.43 1.25 -1.20
C LEU A 34 13.59 2.20 -1.49
N ARG A 35 14.41 1.97 -2.52
CA ARG A 35 15.52 2.87 -2.86
C ARG A 35 15.04 4.13 -3.57
N TYR A 36 13.94 4.06 -4.30
CA TYR A 36 13.41 5.19 -5.04
C TYR A 36 12.77 6.24 -4.14
N ASP A 37 12.78 7.49 -4.59
CA ASP A 37 12.09 8.60 -3.94
C ASP A 37 10.71 8.80 -4.60
N TYR A 38 9.66 8.58 -3.82
CA TYR A 38 8.27 8.70 -4.26
C TYR A 38 7.65 10.07 -3.98
N SER A 39 8.42 11.04 -3.48
CA SER A 39 7.96 12.39 -3.13
C SER A 39 7.12 13.01 -4.26
N GLN A 40 7.61 12.95 -5.50
CA GLN A 40 6.94 13.50 -6.69
C GLN A 40 5.61 12.82 -7.05
N VAL A 41 5.45 11.54 -6.69
CA VAL A 41 4.20 10.80 -6.91
C VAL A 41 3.20 11.14 -5.82
N LEU A 42 3.67 11.20 -4.58
CA LEU A 42 2.87 11.53 -3.40
C LEU A 42 2.33 12.97 -3.44
N MET A 43 3.07 13.92 -4.03
CA MET A 43 2.60 15.31 -4.19
C MET A 43 1.41 15.49 -5.14
N ARG A 44 1.12 14.55 -6.05
CA ARG A 44 0.15 14.81 -7.14
C ARG A 44 -1.32 14.70 -6.74
N ASN A 45 -1.65 14.23 -5.54
CA ASN A 45 -3.03 13.94 -5.17
C ASN A 45 -3.52 14.82 -4.01
N ASP A 46 -4.41 15.76 -4.31
CA ASP A 46 -5.00 16.66 -3.30
C ASP A 46 -6.21 16.06 -2.56
N LEU A 47 -6.84 15.01 -3.09
CA LEU A 47 -7.97 14.31 -2.44
C LEU A 47 -7.49 13.00 -1.82
N LEU A 48 -7.46 12.92 -0.50
CA LEU A 48 -7.00 11.73 0.21
C LEU A 48 -8.13 10.88 0.82
N GLY A 49 -9.34 11.43 1.00
CA GLY A 49 -10.47 10.61 1.46
C GLY A 49 -11.61 11.40 2.11
N TYR A 50 -12.22 10.78 3.13
CA TYR A 50 -13.37 11.29 3.85
C TYR A 50 -13.18 11.18 5.36
N ILE A 51 -13.72 12.13 6.13
CA ILE A 51 -13.66 12.15 7.60
C ILE A 51 -15.03 12.48 8.21
N GLY A 52 -15.29 11.96 9.42
CA GLY A 52 -16.55 12.16 10.14
C GLY A 52 -17.75 11.63 9.36
N ASN A 53 -18.79 12.45 9.22
CA ASN A 53 -20.03 12.13 8.48
C ASN A 53 -19.85 12.23 6.95
N GLY A 54 -18.81 11.60 6.38
CA GLY A 54 -18.57 11.57 4.95
C GLY A 54 -18.13 12.92 4.36
N GLN A 55 -17.45 13.76 5.15
CA GLN A 55 -16.95 15.04 4.66
C GLN A 55 -15.64 14.81 3.90
N ARG A 56 -15.52 15.37 2.69
CA ARG A 56 -14.31 15.25 1.88
C ARG A 56 -13.13 15.92 2.60
N LEU A 57 -12.06 15.16 2.75
CA LEU A 57 -10.78 15.60 3.26
C LEU A 57 -9.84 15.84 2.09
N TYR A 58 -9.48 17.10 1.90
CA TYR A 58 -8.43 17.50 0.96
C TYR A 58 -7.15 17.73 1.75
N MET A 59 -6.02 17.26 1.22
CA MET A 59 -4.70 17.40 1.81
C MET A 59 -3.75 17.85 0.70
N HIS A 60 -3.23 19.06 0.83
CA HIS A 60 -2.20 19.59 -0.05
C HIS A 60 -0.85 19.54 0.69
N PHE A 61 0.17 18.99 0.05
CA PHE A 61 1.53 18.95 0.60
C PHE A 61 2.33 20.12 0.04
N ASP A 62 2.71 21.06 0.91
CA ASP A 62 3.62 22.15 0.57
C ASP A 62 5.04 21.59 0.42
N THR A 63 5.42 20.67 1.31
CA THR A 63 6.70 19.95 1.25
C THR A 63 6.51 18.47 1.52
N ILE A 64 7.29 17.67 0.81
CA ILE A 64 7.49 16.25 1.11
C ILE A 64 8.93 15.88 0.80
N TYR A 65 9.56 15.16 1.71
CA TYR A 65 10.89 14.60 1.47
C TYR A 65 11.05 13.26 2.18
N LYS A 66 11.82 12.39 1.54
CA LYS A 66 12.17 11.08 2.10
C LYS A 66 13.13 11.22 3.28
N ASP A 67 12.90 10.45 4.34
CA ASP A 67 13.80 10.38 5.47
C ASP A 67 15.16 9.79 5.08
N LYS A 68 16.25 10.38 5.61
CA LYS A 68 17.63 10.01 5.25
C LYS A 68 18.11 8.74 5.94
N VAL A 69 17.48 8.34 7.05
CA VAL A 69 17.86 7.21 7.90
C VAL A 69 16.91 6.03 7.68
N ASN A 70 15.59 6.29 7.62
CA ASN A 70 14.58 5.26 7.42
C ASN A 70 13.88 5.40 6.04
N PRO A 71 14.18 4.53 5.06
CA PRO A 71 13.64 4.65 3.71
C PRO A 71 12.12 4.40 3.61
N HIS A 72 11.46 3.97 4.69
CA HIS A 72 10.02 3.80 4.75
C HIS A 72 9.29 5.11 5.09
N TRP A 73 10.00 6.15 5.51
CA TRP A 73 9.39 7.36 6.04
C TRP A 73 9.55 8.54 5.08
N TYR A 74 8.48 9.32 4.98
CA TYR A 74 8.47 10.62 4.33
C TYR A 74 7.95 11.66 5.30
N HIS A 75 8.66 12.77 5.44
CA HIS A 75 8.22 13.91 6.23
C HIS A 75 7.40 14.83 5.35
N VAL A 76 6.32 15.37 5.89
CA VAL A 76 5.38 16.21 5.15
C VAL A 76 4.96 17.43 5.95
N GLU A 77 4.80 18.54 5.24
CA GLU A 77 4.13 19.74 5.72
C GLU A 77 3.11 20.17 4.69
N GLY A 78 2.02 20.77 5.14
CA GLY A 78 0.99 21.22 4.21
C GLY A 78 -0.26 21.73 4.87
N LYS A 79 -1.36 21.70 4.10
CA LYS A 79 -2.66 22.21 4.50
C LYS A 79 -3.75 21.19 4.25
N SER A 80 -4.61 21.02 5.26
CA SER A 80 -5.80 20.20 5.17
C SER A 80 -7.02 21.08 5.04
N LYS A 81 -8.01 20.63 4.26
CA LYS A 81 -9.30 21.30 4.13
C LYS A 81 -10.44 20.31 4.31
N VAL A 82 -11.32 20.63 5.25
CA VAL A 82 -12.61 19.95 5.45
C VAL A 82 -13.70 21.01 5.48
N LYS A 83 -14.63 20.97 4.52
CA LYS A 83 -15.60 22.04 4.30
C LYS A 83 -14.89 23.41 4.12
N GLN A 84 -15.06 24.33 5.06
CA GLN A 84 -14.42 25.64 5.07
C GLN A 84 -13.24 25.73 6.06
N ASN A 85 -13.01 24.69 6.87
CA ASN A 85 -11.91 24.66 7.82
C ASN A 85 -10.62 24.33 7.07
N LEU A 86 -9.67 25.25 7.10
CA LEU A 86 -8.33 25.11 6.55
C LEU A 86 -7.34 25.09 7.72
N CYS A 87 -6.55 24.04 7.84
CA CYS A 87 -5.58 23.88 8.92
C CYS A 87 -4.21 23.54 8.33
N SER A 88 -3.14 24.11 8.88
CA SER A 88 -1.79 23.67 8.56
C SER A 88 -1.45 22.40 9.34
N PHE A 89 -0.62 21.53 8.78
CA PHE A 89 -0.16 20.32 9.46
C PHE A 89 1.32 20.06 9.16
N THR A 90 1.93 19.32 10.07
CA THR A 90 3.22 18.65 9.90
C THR A 90 3.03 17.19 10.30
N GLY A 91 3.62 16.27 9.55
CA GLY A 91 3.43 14.84 9.80
C GLY A 91 4.41 13.96 9.05
N ARG A 92 4.07 12.66 9.02
CA ARG A 92 4.90 11.62 8.39
C ARG A 92 4.01 10.62 7.66
N ILE A 93 4.47 10.18 6.49
CA ILE A 93 3.88 9.07 5.74
C ILE A 93 4.78 7.84 5.93
N ASP A 94 4.16 6.74 6.34
CA ASP A 94 4.82 5.45 6.55
C ASP A 94 4.48 4.50 5.40
N LEU A 95 5.49 4.09 4.63
CA LEU A 95 5.34 3.15 3.53
C LEU A 95 5.43 1.72 4.05
N HIS A 96 4.31 1.01 4.09
CA HIS A 96 4.25 -0.33 4.68
C HIS A 96 4.56 -1.47 3.71
N SER A 97 4.11 -1.37 2.46
CA SER A 97 4.25 -2.46 1.48
C SER A 97 4.08 -1.98 0.05
N PHE A 98 4.68 -2.70 -0.88
CA PHE A 98 4.40 -2.56 -2.31
C PHE A 98 3.50 -3.69 -2.75
N ALA A 99 2.34 -3.33 -3.32
CA ALA A 99 1.48 -4.28 -3.99
C ALA A 99 1.64 -4.11 -5.50
N PRO A 100 1.92 -5.18 -6.27
CA PRO A 100 1.73 -5.13 -7.70
C PRO A 100 0.26 -4.79 -7.97
N ASN A 101 0.01 -3.95 -8.97
CA ASN A 101 -1.34 -3.63 -9.38
C ASN A 101 -1.94 -4.83 -10.15
N GLU A 102 -2.23 -5.92 -9.42
CA GLU A 102 -2.78 -7.18 -9.96
C GLU A 102 -4.29 -7.07 -10.25
N GLN A 103 -4.93 -5.94 -9.93
CA GLN A 103 -6.33 -5.67 -10.25
C GLN A 103 -6.42 -4.55 -11.28
N LEU A 104 -6.90 -4.90 -12.49
CA LEU A 104 -7.71 -3.97 -13.27
C LEU A 104 -8.84 -3.52 -12.35
N ASP A 105 -8.76 -2.32 -11.78
CA ASP A 105 -9.92 -1.72 -11.12
C ASP A 105 -11.03 -1.58 -12.18
N PRO A 106 -12.13 -2.35 -12.09
CA PRO A 106 -13.20 -2.29 -13.07
C PRO A 106 -13.89 -0.91 -13.10
N ASN A 107 -13.67 -0.06 -12.08
CA ASN A 107 -14.21 1.28 -11.99
C ASN A 107 -13.32 2.35 -12.63
N VAL A 108 -12.05 2.03 -12.97
CA VAL A 108 -11.16 2.94 -13.68
C VAL A 108 -11.35 2.74 -15.19
N LYS A 109 -12.31 3.48 -15.77
CA LYS A 109 -12.51 3.51 -17.22
C LYS A 109 -11.30 4.18 -17.90
N ARG A 110 -10.44 3.38 -18.53
CA ARG A 110 -9.37 3.87 -19.41
C ARG A 110 -9.89 3.94 -20.85
N TYR A 111 -9.95 5.14 -21.40
CA TYR A 111 -10.24 5.37 -22.81
C TYR A 111 -8.92 5.28 -23.60
N LYS A 112 -8.89 4.46 -24.65
CA LYS A 112 -7.78 4.47 -25.62
C LYS A 112 -8.10 5.52 -26.68
N LEU A 113 -7.23 6.51 -26.84
CA LEU A 113 -7.22 7.34 -28.03
C LEU A 113 -6.78 6.45 -29.20
N LYS A 114 -7.67 6.28 -30.19
CA LYS A 114 -7.29 5.71 -31.47
C LYS A 114 -6.56 6.80 -32.26
N ALA A 115 -5.35 6.48 -32.71
CA ALA A 115 -4.71 7.19 -33.81
C ALA A 115 -5.41 6.82 -35.13
#